data_AF-A0A938KZJ2-F1
#
_entry.id   AF-A0A938KZJ2-F1
#
_cell.length_a   1.000
_cell.length_b   1.000
_cell.length_c   1.000
_cell.angle_alpha   90.00
_cell.angle_beta   90.00
_cell.angle_gamma   90.00
#
_symmetry.space_group_name_H-M   'P 1'
#
loop_
_entity.id
_entity.type
_entity.pdbx_description
1 polymer ?
#
loop_
_entity_poly.entity_id
_entity_poly.type
_entity_poly.pdbx_seq_one_letter_code
_entity_poly.pdbx_strand_id
1 'polypeptide(L)'
;MRKARPGAWMSAAVFANMPGGARQGQDPARWAKEGWIDVVIPMDYAMQTLAVRSNERLFLNALEDGDKLVTGLSLYMRSGEQALPRDPALVRQQIGLVRSMGIHGYCLFEGAYLSDEITEMLSADLNREPAAPYYVQADR
;
A
#
# COMPACT_ATOMS: atom_id res chain seq x y z
N MET A 1 -2.44 -19.53 11.95
CA MET A 1 -2.09 -18.20 12.48
C MET A 1 -3.02 -17.77 13.59
N ARG A 2 -4.33 -17.57 13.34
CA ARG A 2 -5.31 -17.16 14.37
C ARG A 2 -5.34 -18.03 15.62
N LYS A 3 -5.22 -19.36 15.50
CA LYS A 3 -5.13 -20.28 16.66
C LYS A 3 -3.88 -20.06 17.53
N ALA A 4 -2.76 -19.68 16.92
CA ALA A 4 -1.48 -19.54 17.62
C ALA A 4 -1.23 -18.10 18.11
N ARG A 5 -1.71 -17.10 17.37
CA ARG A 5 -1.59 -15.67 17.69
C ARG A 5 -2.89 -14.94 17.28
N PRO A 6 -3.94 -14.97 18.11
CA PRO A 6 -5.24 -14.38 17.78
C PRO A 6 -5.17 -12.88 17.45
N GLY A 7 -4.31 -12.12 18.15
CA GLY A 7 -4.12 -10.69 17.93
C GLY A 7 -3.13 -10.32 16.83
N ALA A 8 -2.51 -11.28 16.15
CA ALA A 8 -1.63 -10.94 15.04
C ALA A 8 -2.46 -10.56 13.80
N TRP A 9 -1.97 -9.58 13.04
CA TRP A 9 -2.60 -9.09 11.83
C TRP A 9 -2.10 -9.86 10.61
N MET A 10 -2.99 -10.13 9.65
CA MET A 10 -2.65 -10.80 8.41
C MET A 10 -2.97 -9.91 7.21
N SER A 11 -1.95 -9.54 6.45
CA SER A 11 -2.09 -8.75 5.23
C SER A 11 -1.84 -9.60 3.98
N ALA A 12 -2.32 -9.15 2.83
CA ALA A 12 -1.92 -9.69 1.53
C ALA A 12 -1.45 -8.57 0.59
N ALA A 13 -0.25 -8.75 0.03
CA ALA A 13 0.24 -7.94 -1.08
C ALA A 13 -0.34 -8.48 -2.40
N VAL A 14 -1.05 -7.65 -3.15
CA VAL A 14 -1.83 -8.05 -4.34
C VAL A 14 -1.45 -7.20 -5.56
N PHE A 15 -1.84 -7.64 -6.75
CA PHE A 15 -1.68 -6.83 -7.95
C PHE A 15 -2.58 -5.59 -7.86
N ALA A 16 -2.01 -4.40 -8.11
CA ALA A 16 -2.79 -3.16 -8.19
C ALA A 16 -3.76 -3.14 -9.38
N ASN A 17 -3.45 -3.86 -10.44
CA ASN A 17 -4.40 -4.10 -11.53
C ASN A 17 -5.36 -5.22 -11.13
N MET A 18 -6.57 -4.87 -10.66
CA MET A 18 -7.57 -5.85 -10.22
C MET A 18 -7.92 -6.92 -11.27
N PRO A 19 -8.22 -6.58 -12.54
CA PRO A 19 -8.50 -7.61 -13.54
C PRO A 19 -7.34 -8.60 -13.72
N GLY A 20 -6.10 -8.13 -13.63
CA GLY A 20 -4.88 -8.94 -13.68
C GLY A 20 -4.68 -9.80 -12.44
N GLY A 21 -5.00 -9.27 -11.26
CA GLY A 21 -5.01 -10.03 -10.01
C GLY A 21 -6.05 -11.15 -10.04
N ALA A 22 -7.28 -10.85 -10.48
CA ALA A 22 -8.37 -11.83 -10.58
C ALA A 22 -8.02 -13.02 -11.48
N ARG A 23 -7.34 -12.77 -12.61
CA ARG A 23 -6.84 -13.84 -13.50
C ARG A 23 -5.80 -14.75 -12.84
N GLN A 24 -5.18 -14.30 -11.75
CA GLN A 24 -4.24 -15.08 -10.94
C GLN A 24 -4.89 -15.60 -9.65
N GLY A 25 -6.22 -15.55 -9.55
CA GLY A 25 -6.99 -16.02 -8.40
C GLY A 25 -7.01 -15.05 -7.21
N GLN A 26 -6.62 -13.78 -7.40
CA GLN A 26 -6.70 -12.78 -6.33
C GLN A 26 -8.08 -12.14 -6.25
N ASP A 27 -8.73 -12.27 -5.09
CA ASP A 27 -9.98 -11.58 -4.74
C ASP A 27 -9.86 -10.95 -3.34
N PRO A 28 -9.05 -9.87 -3.22
CA PRO A 28 -8.73 -9.29 -1.93
C PRO A 28 -9.95 -8.70 -1.21
N ALA A 29 -10.94 -8.20 -1.97
CA ALA A 29 -12.18 -7.68 -1.39
C ALA A 29 -12.94 -8.80 -0.68
N ARG A 30 -13.10 -9.96 -1.34
CA ARG A 30 -13.71 -11.12 -0.71
C ARG A 30 -12.88 -11.63 0.47
N TRP A 31 -11.56 -11.73 0.34
CA TRP A 31 -10.71 -12.20 1.44
C TRP A 31 -10.83 -11.32 2.69
N ALA A 32 -10.92 -9.99 2.49
CA ALA A 32 -11.13 -9.04 3.58
C ALA A 32 -12.53 -9.12 4.20
N LYS A 33 -13.56 -9.36 3.37
CA LYS A 33 -14.95 -9.58 3.80
C LYS A 33 -15.11 -10.86 4.63
N GLU A 34 -14.52 -11.95 4.17
CA GLU A 34 -14.56 -13.27 4.84
C GLU A 34 -13.62 -13.35 6.06
N GLY A 35 -12.91 -12.26 6.39
CA GLY A 35 -11.99 -12.19 7.53
C GLY A 35 -10.71 -13.02 7.38
N TRP A 36 -10.39 -13.45 6.15
CA TRP A 36 -9.17 -14.19 5.86
C TRP A 36 -7.96 -13.28 5.99
N ILE A 37 -8.08 -12.01 5.63
CA ILE A 37 -7.05 -10.98 5.83
C ILE A 37 -7.65 -9.75 6.53
N ASP A 38 -6.82 -9.05 7.28
CA ASP A 38 -7.17 -7.80 7.96
C ASP A 38 -6.85 -6.58 7.08
N VAL A 39 -5.83 -6.66 6.23
CA VAL A 39 -5.34 -5.53 5.41
C VAL A 39 -5.00 -5.98 3.98
N VAL A 40 -5.39 -5.16 3.00
CA VAL A 40 -5.07 -5.33 1.58
C VAL A 40 -3.99 -4.34 1.17
N ILE A 41 -2.94 -4.83 0.50
CA ILE A 41 -1.81 -4.02 0.04
C ILE A 41 -1.64 -4.14 -1.49
N PRO A 42 -2.34 -3.36 -2.32
CA PRO A 42 -2.04 -3.33 -3.75
C PRO A 42 -0.61 -2.84 -3.98
N MET A 43 0.18 -3.62 -4.72
CA MET A 43 1.52 -3.25 -5.17
C MET A 43 1.42 -2.32 -6.39
N ASP A 44 1.04 -1.07 -6.16
CA ASP A 44 0.92 -0.07 -7.21
C ASP A 44 2.25 0.61 -7.53
N TYR A 45 2.99 -0.05 -8.41
CA TYR A 45 4.31 0.40 -8.82
C TYR A 45 4.27 1.31 -10.06
N ALA A 46 3.09 1.81 -10.44
CA ALA A 46 2.94 2.68 -11.59
C ALA A 46 3.80 3.95 -11.46
N MET A 47 4.38 4.39 -12.59
CA MET A 47 5.15 5.64 -12.67
C MET A 47 4.24 6.86 -12.78
N GLN A 48 3.01 6.69 -13.27
CA GLN A 48 2.05 7.76 -13.43
C GLN A 48 1.15 7.86 -12.20
N THR A 49 1.21 8.98 -11.50
CA THR A 49 0.37 9.26 -10.32
C THR A 49 -1.12 9.11 -10.60
N LEU A 50 -1.59 9.44 -11.82
CA LEU A 50 -2.99 9.25 -12.19
C LEU A 50 -3.39 7.76 -12.33
N ALA A 51 -2.46 6.90 -12.74
CA ALA A 51 -2.69 5.46 -12.76
C ALA A 51 -2.85 4.92 -11.34
N VAL A 52 -1.98 5.36 -10.42
CA VAL A 52 -2.10 5.05 -8.99
C VAL A 52 -3.49 5.42 -8.47
N ARG A 53 -3.92 6.67 -8.69
CA ARG A 53 -5.26 7.14 -8.31
C ARG A 53 -6.37 6.24 -8.83
N SER A 54 -6.25 5.79 -10.09
CA SER A 54 -7.29 5.00 -10.75
C SER A 54 -7.37 3.60 -10.16
N ASN A 55 -6.24 2.94 -9.91
CA ASN A 55 -6.18 1.62 -9.30
C ASN A 55 -6.68 1.66 -7.85
N GLU A 56 -6.18 2.59 -7.04
CA GLU A 56 -6.58 2.72 -5.63
C GLU A 56 -8.08 3.04 -5.50
N ARG A 57 -8.66 3.80 -6.44
CA ARG A 57 -10.12 4.04 -6.48
C ARG A 57 -10.91 2.75 -6.67
N LEU A 58 -10.41 1.83 -7.50
CA LEU A 58 -11.07 0.53 -7.66
C LEU A 58 -11.08 -0.23 -6.32
N PHE A 59 -9.97 -0.20 -5.57
CA PHE A 59 -9.88 -0.88 -4.26
C PHE A 59 -10.83 -0.29 -3.24
N LEU A 60 -10.85 1.04 -3.13
CA LEU A 60 -11.79 1.74 -2.27
C LEU A 60 -13.26 1.44 -2.61
N ASN A 61 -13.59 1.25 -3.90
CA ASN A 61 -14.94 0.91 -4.32
C ASN A 61 -15.31 -0.57 -4.09
N ALA A 62 -14.32 -1.47 -4.08
CA ALA A 62 -14.53 -2.91 -3.95
C ALA A 62 -14.55 -3.38 -2.49
N LEU A 63 -13.84 -2.68 -1.60
CA LEU A 63 -13.81 -2.99 -0.17
C LEU A 63 -15.06 -2.46 0.53
N GLU A 64 -15.69 -3.30 1.35
CA GLU A 64 -16.79 -2.87 2.24
C GLU A 64 -16.30 -1.92 3.34
N ASP A 65 -15.03 -2.04 3.69
CA ASP A 65 -14.32 -1.22 4.67
C ASP A 65 -13.04 -0.69 4.03
N GLY A 66 -13.08 0.58 3.61
CA GLY A 66 -11.97 1.25 2.95
C GLY A 66 -10.75 1.43 3.86
N ASP A 67 -10.95 1.34 5.18
CA ASP A 67 -9.85 1.51 6.14
C ASP A 67 -8.84 0.39 5.97
N LYS A 68 -9.28 -0.83 5.59
CA LYS A 68 -8.44 -2.02 5.33
C LYS A 68 -7.46 -1.87 4.17
N LEU A 69 -7.44 -0.74 3.46
CA LEU A 69 -6.53 -0.49 2.35
C LEU A 69 -5.23 0.19 2.82
N VAL A 70 -4.09 -0.33 2.36
CA VAL A 70 -2.76 0.29 2.48
C VAL A 70 -2.10 0.27 1.11
N THR A 71 -1.72 1.41 0.54
CA THR A 71 -1.12 1.40 -0.81
C THR A 71 0.36 0.97 -0.76
N GLY A 72 0.74 -0.04 -1.53
CA GLY A 72 2.13 -0.44 -1.74
C GLY A 72 2.76 0.37 -2.88
N LEU A 73 3.64 1.31 -2.56
CA LEU A 73 4.36 2.14 -3.53
C LEU A 73 5.77 1.64 -3.72
N SER A 74 6.30 1.78 -4.94
CA SER A 74 7.68 1.38 -5.20
C SER A 74 8.69 2.53 -5.02
N LEU A 75 9.86 2.20 -4.49
CA LEU A 75 11.06 3.04 -4.40
C LEU A 75 12.02 2.84 -5.57
N TYR A 76 11.70 1.95 -6.50
CA TYR A 76 12.49 1.75 -7.71
C TYR A 76 11.61 1.88 -8.96
N MET A 77 12.29 1.94 -10.08
CA MET A 77 11.69 1.83 -11.41
C MET A 77 12.50 0.86 -12.24
N ARG A 78 11.84 0.18 -13.17
CA ARG A 78 12.52 -0.66 -14.14
C ARG A 78 12.85 0.16 -15.37
N SER A 79 14.12 0.15 -15.77
CA SER A 79 14.60 0.65 -17.05
C SER A 79 15.25 -0.51 -17.78
N GLY A 80 14.49 -1.15 -18.67
CA GLY A 80 14.87 -2.44 -19.26
C GLY A 80 15.06 -3.52 -18.19
N GLU A 81 16.26 -4.11 -18.15
CA GLU A 81 16.62 -5.15 -17.16
C GLU A 81 17.08 -4.59 -15.82
N GLN A 82 17.38 -3.29 -15.75
CA GLN A 82 17.92 -2.66 -14.54
C GLN A 82 16.80 -2.12 -13.66
N ALA A 83 17.02 -2.21 -12.34
CA ALA A 83 16.21 -1.52 -11.35
C ALA A 83 17.00 -0.31 -10.83
N LEU A 84 16.42 0.87 -11.02
CA LEU A 84 17.01 2.16 -10.67
C LEU A 84 16.20 2.79 -9.53
N PRO A 85 16.83 3.59 -8.64
CA PRO A 85 16.09 4.36 -7.65
C PRO A 85 15.02 5.22 -8.30
N ARG A 86 13.85 5.29 -7.67
CA ARG A 86 12.77 6.20 -8.08
C ARG A 86 13.08 7.60 -7.61
N ASP A 87 12.68 8.59 -8.41
CA ASP A 87 12.78 10.01 -8.04
C ASP A 87 12.06 10.29 -6.70
N PRO A 88 12.75 10.84 -5.69
CA PRO A 88 12.16 11.22 -4.41
C PRO A 88 10.94 12.15 -4.55
N ALA A 89 10.93 13.06 -5.52
CA ALA A 89 9.81 13.95 -5.77
C ALA A 89 8.55 13.18 -6.23
N LEU A 90 8.73 12.13 -7.03
CA LEU A 90 7.63 11.26 -7.43
C LEU A 90 7.11 10.44 -6.23
N VAL A 91 8.01 9.89 -5.41
CA VAL A 91 7.64 9.17 -4.17
C VAL A 91 6.81 10.09 -3.26
N ARG A 92 7.26 11.33 -3.05
CA ARG A 92 6.53 12.37 -2.31
C ARG A 92 5.12 12.58 -2.86
N GLN A 93 5.04 12.79 -4.17
CA GLN A 93 3.78 13.06 -4.85
C GLN A 93 2.79 11.90 -4.69
N GLN A 94 3.25 10.66 -4.83
CA GLN A 94 2.41 9.47 -4.72
C GLN A 94 1.94 9.24 -3.27
N ILE A 95 2.80 9.45 -2.27
CA ILE A 95 2.38 9.40 -0.85
C ILE A 95 1.34 10.48 -0.57
N GLY A 96 1.55 11.71 -1.06
CA GLY A 96 0.59 12.81 -0.93
C GLY A 96 -0.76 12.48 -1.57
N LEU A 97 -0.76 11.86 -2.75
CA LEU A 97 -1.98 11.38 -3.42
C LEU A 97 -2.70 10.35 -2.54
N VAL A 98 -2.01 9.29 -2.11
CA VAL A 98 -2.61 8.21 -1.29
C VAL A 98 -3.30 8.78 -0.05
N ARG A 99 -2.63 9.70 0.64
CA ARG A 99 -3.22 10.42 1.79
C ARG A 99 -4.44 11.24 1.42
N SER A 100 -4.39 11.98 0.32
CA SER A 100 -5.52 12.79 -0.16
C SER A 100 -6.75 11.96 -0.55
N MET A 101 -6.56 10.65 -0.80
CA MET A 101 -7.64 9.71 -1.08
C MET A 101 -8.31 9.15 0.17
N GLY A 102 -7.82 9.50 1.37
CA GLY A 102 -8.31 8.96 2.64
C GLY A 102 -7.76 7.58 2.98
N ILE A 103 -6.69 7.14 2.31
CA ILE A 103 -6.05 5.85 2.61
C ILE A 103 -5.11 6.04 3.80
N HIS A 104 -5.31 5.24 4.85
CA HIS A 104 -4.68 5.45 6.16
C HIS A 104 -3.26 4.89 6.30
N GLY A 105 -2.73 4.23 5.28
CA GLY A 105 -1.36 3.73 5.30
C GLY A 105 -0.76 3.57 3.91
N TYR A 106 0.57 3.49 3.88
CA TYR A 106 1.32 3.08 2.70
C TYR A 106 2.51 2.18 3.09
N CYS A 107 2.95 1.35 2.15
CA CYS A 107 4.14 0.51 2.26
C CYS A 107 5.11 0.87 1.13
N LEU A 108 6.42 0.90 1.41
CA LEU A 108 7.45 1.27 0.43
C LEU A 108 8.27 0.04 0.03
N PHE A 109 8.44 -0.18 -1.28
CA PHE A 109 9.15 -1.35 -1.81
C PHE A 109 10.10 -1.02 -2.98
N GLU A 110 11.38 -1.35 -2.98
CA GLU A 110 12.09 -2.21 -2.05
C GLU A 110 13.03 -1.38 -1.18
N GLY A 111 13.23 -1.80 0.07
CA GLY A 111 14.04 -1.06 1.04
C GLY A 111 15.49 -0.79 0.61
N ALA A 112 16.04 -1.59 -0.30
CA ALA A 112 17.36 -1.35 -0.89
C ALA A 112 17.48 -0.02 -1.66
N TYR A 113 16.36 0.58 -2.06
CA TYR A 113 16.29 1.86 -2.76
C TYR A 113 15.88 3.03 -1.85
N LEU A 114 15.82 2.80 -0.54
CA LEU A 114 15.59 3.85 0.43
C LEU A 114 16.86 4.71 0.57
N SER A 115 16.90 5.85 -0.11
CA SER A 115 18.01 6.80 -0.02
C SER A 115 17.92 7.67 1.24
N ASP A 116 19.01 8.32 1.61
CA ASP A 116 19.03 9.32 2.69
C ASP A 116 18.05 10.47 2.41
N GLU A 117 17.92 10.89 1.15
CA GLU A 117 16.98 11.93 0.74
C GLU A 117 15.52 11.51 0.95
N ILE A 118 15.16 10.27 0.58
CA ILE A 118 13.81 9.74 0.83
C ILE A 118 13.59 9.57 2.33
N THR A 119 14.59 9.11 3.06
CA THR A 119 14.53 8.94 4.53
C THR A 119 14.28 10.28 5.21
N GLU A 120 15.03 11.32 4.86
CA GLU A 120 14.88 12.68 5.40
C GLU A 120 13.52 13.28 5.03
N MET A 121 13.08 13.12 3.79
CA MET A 121 11.73 13.52 3.39
C MET A 121 10.65 12.83 4.24
N LEU A 122 10.80 11.53 4.51
CA LEU A 122 9.84 10.78 5.29
C LEU A 122 9.85 11.24 6.74
N SER A 123 11.00 11.38 7.39
CA SER A 123 11.11 11.73 8.80
C SER A 123 10.79 13.20 9.08
N ALA A 124 11.31 14.12 8.27
CA ALA A 124 11.26 15.56 8.53
C ALA A 124 9.98 16.23 8.00
N ASP A 125 9.22 15.57 7.12
CA ASP A 125 8.03 16.16 6.50
C ASP A 125 6.80 15.24 6.59
N LEU A 126 6.83 14.10 5.88
CA LEU A 126 5.64 13.29 5.68
C LEU A 126 5.21 12.55 6.96
N ASN A 127 6.13 11.98 7.73
CA ASN A 127 5.89 11.17 8.94
C ASN A 127 6.52 11.82 10.18
N ARG A 128 6.34 13.13 10.35
CA ARG A 128 6.87 13.86 11.51
C ARG A 128 6.34 13.37 12.85
N GLU A 129 5.13 12.82 12.85
CA GLU A 129 4.49 12.30 14.05
C GLU A 129 4.67 10.78 14.13
N PRO A 130 4.82 10.22 15.35
CA PRO A 130 4.81 8.78 15.54
C PRO A 130 3.58 8.14 14.88
N ALA A 131 3.80 7.09 14.08
CA ALA A 131 2.70 6.37 13.46
C ALA A 131 1.85 5.69 14.55
N ALA A 132 0.56 6.04 14.62
CA ALA A 132 -0.43 5.26 15.32
C ALA A 132 -1.02 4.25 14.33
N PRO A 133 -1.10 2.94 14.66
CA PRO A 133 -1.72 2.01 13.75
C PRO A 133 -3.21 2.36 13.67
N TYR A 134 -3.66 2.73 12.48
CA TYR A 134 -5.04 3.18 12.27
C TYR A 134 -6.06 2.11 12.65
N TYR A 135 -5.64 0.86 12.55
CA TYR A 135 -6.46 -0.31 12.72
C TYR A 135 -6.48 -0.86 14.17
N VAL A 136 -5.86 -0.17 15.13
CA VAL A 136 -5.95 -0.59 16.54
C VAL A 136 -7.33 -0.18 17.09
N GLN A 137 -8.18 -1.19 17.29
CA GLN A 137 -9.41 -1.29 18.13
C GLN A 137 -10.58 -1.82 17.29
N ALA A 138 -11.34 -2.82 17.72
CA ALA A 138 -11.82 -3.11 19.06
C ALA A 138 -11.48 -4.51 19.57
N ASP A 139 -11.64 -4.69 20.89
CA ASP A 139 -11.71 -5.96 21.59
C ASP A 139 -12.40 -7.04 20.72
N ARG A 140 -11.61 -7.95 20.15
CA ARG A 140 -12.09 -9.20 19.53
C ARG A 140 -12.06 -10.31 20.57
#